data_AF-A0A531KCS7-F1
#
_entry.id   AF-A0A531KCS7-F1
#
_cell.length_a   1.000
_cell.length_b   1.000
_cell.length_c   1.000
_cell.angle_alpha   90.00
_cell.angle_beta   90.00
_cell.angle_gamma   90.00
#
_symmetry.space_group_name_H-M   'P 1'
#
loop_
_entity.id
_entity.type
_entity.pdbx_description
1 polymer ?
#
loop_
_entity_poly.entity_id
_entity_poly.type
_entity_poly.pdbx_seq_one_letter_code
_entity_poly.pdbx_strand_id
1 'polypeptide(L)'
;AYVTATLFRPGDAQETRMPARAIGVKWLKVDPGSKKLAVSLTPPDKTMPRQQLSIPVSVAGVQPGANAYVMVAAVDVGILNLTNYKAPDPETWFFGQRMLGLEVRDLYGRLIDGSLGTTGKLRSGGDGANIQSQGSPPTEKLVAFFSGPV
;
A
#
# COMPACT_ATOMS: atom_id res chain seq x y z
N ALA A 1 -1.99 14.09 -0.69
CA ALA A 1 -2.03 15.08 0.41
C ALA A 1 -3.14 14.72 1.39
N TYR A 2 -3.28 15.39 2.53
CA TYR A 2 -4.43 15.24 3.43
C TYR A 2 -5.12 16.58 3.63
N VAL A 3 -6.45 16.54 3.78
CA VAL A 3 -7.25 17.66 4.28
C VAL A 3 -7.74 17.30 5.66
N THR A 4 -7.51 18.22 6.59
CA THR A 4 -8.03 18.13 7.96
C THR A 4 -8.97 19.30 8.19
N ALA A 5 -10.17 19.02 8.68
CA ALA A 5 -11.14 20.03 9.06
C ALA A 5 -11.55 19.81 10.51
N THR A 6 -11.64 20.90 11.27
CA THR A 6 -12.06 20.88 12.67
C THR A 6 -13.25 21.81 12.86
N LEU A 7 -14.33 21.28 13.42
CA LEU A 7 -15.51 22.03 13.80
C LEU A 7 -15.54 22.17 15.31
N PHE A 8 -15.77 23.39 15.79
CA PHE A 8 -16.00 23.69 17.20
C PHE A 8 -17.44 24.16 17.38
N ARG A 9 -18.14 23.55 18.33
CA ARG A 9 -19.45 24.00 18.78
C ARG A 9 -19.30 24.58 20.18
N PRO A 10 -19.66 25.86 20.40
CA PRO A 10 -19.63 26.45 21.74
C PRO A 10 -20.61 25.71 22.67
N GLY A 11 -20.33 25.73 23.97
CA GLY A 11 -21.33 25.36 24.97
C GLY A 11 -22.34 26.50 25.16
N ASP A 12 -23.54 26.17 25.60
CA ASP A 12 -24.55 27.13 26.04
C ASP A 12 -24.76 26.92 27.55
N ALA A 13 -24.77 28.00 28.33
CA ALA A 13 -24.98 27.93 29.77
C ALA A 13 -26.44 27.63 30.17
N GLN A 14 -27.40 27.86 29.26
CA GLN A 14 -28.82 27.55 29.48
C GLN A 14 -29.20 26.14 29.05
N GLU A 15 -28.44 25.51 28.14
CA GLU A 15 -28.60 24.09 27.81
C GLU A 15 -27.58 23.22 28.56
N THR A 16 -27.92 21.98 28.93
CA THR A 16 -26.97 21.02 29.54
C THR A 16 -25.90 20.49 28.57
N ARG A 17 -25.63 21.18 27.45
CA ARG A 17 -24.76 20.68 26.38
C ARG A 17 -23.35 21.22 26.52
N MET A 18 -22.41 20.32 26.81
CA MET A 18 -20.98 20.64 26.85
C MET A 18 -20.46 21.10 25.46
N PRO A 19 -19.46 22.00 25.43
CA PRO A 19 -18.73 22.35 24.21
C PRO A 19 -18.25 21.08 23.50
N ALA A 20 -18.36 21.05 22.18
CA ALA A 20 -18.03 19.86 21.39
C ALA A 20 -17.09 20.19 20.24
N ARG A 21 -16.36 19.16 19.80
CA ARG A 21 -15.47 19.22 18.66
C ARG A 21 -15.63 18.00 17.77
N ALA A 22 -15.62 18.21 16.47
CA ALA A 22 -15.46 17.14 15.47
C ALA A 22 -14.18 17.39 14.65
N ILE A 23 -13.43 16.33 14.36
CA ILE A 23 -12.29 16.34 13.44
C ILE A 23 -12.58 15.38 12.29
N GLY A 24 -12.47 15.86 11.06
CA GLY A 24 -12.47 15.05 9.85
C GLY A 24 -11.10 15.07 9.19
N VAL A 25 -10.61 13.90 8.77
CA VAL A 25 -9.38 13.76 7.99
C VAL A 25 -9.71 13.00 6.71
N LYS A 26 -9.26 13.52 5.56
CA LYS A 26 -9.44 12.86 4.27
C LYS A 26 -8.14 12.88 3.47
N TRP A 27 -7.78 11.73 2.92
CA TRP A 27 -6.71 11.65 1.92
C TRP A 27 -7.21 12.24 0.60
N LEU A 28 -6.45 13.20 0.07
CA LEU A 28 -6.57 13.70 -1.28
C LEU A 28 -5.65 12.88 -2.20
N LYS A 29 -6.27 11.97 -2.94
CA LYS A 29 -5.62 11.23 -4.03
C LYS A 29 -5.26 12.19 -5.15
N VAL A 30 -4.03 12.10 -5.63
CA VAL A 30 -3.55 12.83 -6.80
C VAL A 30 -3.50 11.87 -7.96
N ASP A 31 -4.05 12.29 -9.10
CA ASP A 31 -3.91 11.54 -10.35
C ASP A 31 -2.49 11.73 -10.90
N PRO A 32 -1.70 10.66 -11.13
CA PRO A 32 -0.38 10.76 -11.73
C PRO A 32 -0.37 11.28 -13.17
N GLY A 33 -1.50 11.22 -13.90
CA GLY A 33 -1.60 11.73 -15.27
C GLY A 33 -0.51 11.18 -16.19
N SER A 34 0.19 12.08 -16.90
CA SER A 34 1.27 11.72 -17.84
C SER A 34 2.51 11.10 -17.20
N LYS A 35 2.61 11.06 -15.87
CA LYS A 35 3.71 10.40 -15.14
C LYS A 35 3.48 8.90 -14.96
N LYS A 36 2.28 8.39 -15.25
CA LYS A 36 1.97 6.96 -15.23
C LYS A 36 2.26 6.36 -16.60
N LEU A 37 3.25 5.46 -16.66
CA LEU A 37 3.56 4.69 -17.86
C LEU A 37 2.68 3.45 -17.92
N ALA A 38 2.14 3.14 -19.10
CA ALA A 38 1.40 1.91 -19.33
C ALA A 38 2.35 0.84 -19.88
N VAL A 39 2.62 -0.19 -19.06
CA VAL A 39 3.48 -1.31 -19.43
C VAL A 39 2.63 -2.53 -19.78
N SER A 40 2.89 -3.14 -20.93
CA SER A 40 2.24 -4.39 -21.34
C SER A 40 3.28 -5.43 -21.74
N LEU A 41 3.04 -6.68 -21.33
CA LEU A 41 3.84 -7.86 -21.65
C LEU A 41 3.00 -8.81 -22.49
N THR A 42 3.58 -9.40 -23.54
CA THR A 42 2.92 -10.44 -24.35
C THR A 42 3.79 -11.70 -24.44
N PRO A 43 4.02 -12.41 -23.32
CA PRO A 43 4.79 -13.65 -23.32
C PRO A 43 4.02 -14.77 -24.04
N PRO A 44 4.71 -15.81 -24.54
CA PRO A 44 4.04 -17.01 -25.05
C PRO A 44 3.34 -17.79 -23.93
N ASP A 45 2.17 -18.38 -24.23
CA ASP A 45 1.38 -19.13 -23.24
C ASP A 45 2.11 -20.38 -22.70
N LYS A 46 2.92 -21.02 -23.54
CA LYS A 46 3.71 -22.21 -23.21
C LYS A 46 5.06 -22.14 -23.89
N THR A 47 6.07 -22.71 -23.23
CA THR A 47 7.42 -22.85 -23.78
C THR A 47 8.00 -24.20 -23.39
N MET A 48 8.94 -24.70 -24.19
CA MET A 48 9.71 -25.89 -23.84
C MET A 48 10.85 -25.53 -22.87
N PRO A 49 11.27 -26.47 -22.01
CA PRO A 49 12.44 -26.28 -21.16
C PRO A 49 13.74 -26.09 -21.96
N ARG A 50 14.74 -25.46 -21.35
CA ARG A 50 16.11 -25.30 -21.89
C ARG A 50 16.18 -24.55 -23.23
N GLN A 51 15.27 -23.61 -23.46
CA GLN A 51 15.28 -22.72 -24.61
C GLN A 51 15.27 -21.26 -24.17
N GLN A 52 15.68 -20.37 -25.07
CA GLN A 52 15.61 -18.93 -24.83
C GLN A 52 14.14 -18.49 -24.79
N LEU A 53 13.74 -17.84 -23.71
CA LEU A 53 12.43 -17.21 -23.58
C LEU A 53 12.54 -15.75 -24.01
N SER A 54 11.78 -15.35 -25.03
CA SER A 54 11.65 -13.96 -25.45
C SER A 54 10.33 -13.37 -24.95
N ILE A 55 10.39 -12.22 -24.28
CA ILE A 55 9.23 -11.53 -23.70
C ILE A 55 9.14 -10.15 -24.35
N PRO A 56 8.24 -9.93 -25.31
CA PRO A 56 7.98 -8.61 -25.85
C PRO A 56 7.42 -7.68 -24.76
N VAL A 57 8.00 -6.49 -24.65
CA VAL A 57 7.56 -5.43 -23.74
C VAL A 57 7.20 -4.20 -24.55
N SER A 58 6.05 -3.60 -24.24
CA SER A 58 5.65 -2.29 -24.76
C SER A 58 5.41 -1.33 -23.61
N VAL A 59 5.88 -0.09 -23.77
CA VAL A 59 5.73 0.99 -22.80
C VAL A 59 5.10 2.19 -23.50
N ALA A 60 3.90 2.57 -23.08
CA ALA A 60 3.19 3.75 -23.56
C ALA A 60 3.20 4.87 -22.51
N GLY A 61 3.05 6.12 -22.96
CA GLY A 61 3.09 7.31 -22.10
C GLY A 61 4.47 7.94 -21.91
N VAL A 62 5.50 7.41 -22.59
CA VAL A 62 6.85 8.00 -22.61
C VAL A 62 6.81 9.32 -23.39
N GLN A 63 7.41 10.37 -22.83
CA GLN A 63 7.47 11.67 -23.48
C GLN A 63 8.37 11.63 -24.73
N PRO A 64 8.03 12.38 -25.80
CA PRO A 64 8.91 12.49 -26.97
C PRO A 64 10.33 12.92 -26.58
N GLY A 65 11.34 12.20 -27.06
CA GLY A 65 12.74 12.46 -26.75
C GLY A 65 13.22 11.96 -25.39
N ALA A 66 12.37 11.28 -24.60
CA ALA A 66 12.77 10.63 -23.36
C ALA A 66 12.99 9.11 -23.56
N ASN A 67 13.89 8.55 -22.75
CA ASN A 67 14.10 7.11 -22.68
C ASN A 67 13.23 6.50 -21.57
N ALA A 68 12.71 5.31 -21.81
CA ALA A 68 12.14 4.45 -20.77
C ALA A 68 13.13 3.33 -20.45
N TYR A 69 13.23 2.98 -19.17
CA TYR A 69 14.06 1.87 -18.70
C TYR A 69 13.16 0.77 -18.18
N VAL A 70 13.41 -0.46 -18.61
CA VAL A 70 12.60 -1.62 -18.23
C VAL A 70 13.46 -2.67 -17.53
N MET A 71 12.89 -3.27 -16.48
CA MET A 71 13.43 -4.47 -15.85
C MET A 71 12.40 -5.60 -15.94
N VAL A 72 12.83 -6.78 -16.35
CA VAL A 72 11.99 -7.97 -16.47
C VAL A 72 12.54 -9.04 -15.56
N ALA A 73 11.66 -9.63 -14.74
CA ALA A 73 11.97 -10.77 -13.90
C ALA A 73 10.98 -11.91 -14.16
N ALA A 74 11.47 -13.14 -14.16
CA ALA A 74 10.66 -14.36 -14.28
C ALA A 74 11.02 -15.31 -13.14
N VAL A 75 10.09 -15.58 -12.25
CA VAL A 75 10.31 -16.37 -11.02
C VAL A 75 9.24 -17.45 -10.91
N ASP A 76 9.63 -18.62 -10.44
CA ASP A 76 8.73 -19.74 -10.17
C ASP A 76 7.61 -19.35 -9.18
N VAL A 77 6.36 -19.66 -9.53
CA VAL A 77 5.18 -19.38 -8.70
C VAL A 77 5.24 -20.09 -7.34
N GLY A 78 5.81 -21.30 -7.28
CA GLY A 78 6.04 -22.03 -6.04
C GLY A 78 6.96 -21.26 -5.08
N ILE A 79 7.99 -20.59 -5.59
CA ILE A 79 8.86 -19.71 -4.77
C ILE A 79 8.07 -18.49 -4.29
N LEU A 80 7.32 -17.83 -5.19
CA LEU A 80 6.54 -16.64 -4.86
C LEU A 80 5.46 -16.93 -3.79
N ASN A 81 4.87 -18.12 -3.82
CA ASN A 81 3.80 -18.51 -2.90
C ASN A 81 4.28 -18.73 -1.45
N LEU A 82 5.54 -19.10 -1.22
CA LEU A 82 6.08 -19.32 0.14
C LEU A 82 5.93 -18.07 1.03
N THR A 83 5.99 -16.88 0.41
CA THR A 83 5.92 -15.58 1.09
C THR A 83 4.72 -14.74 0.65
N ASN A 84 3.81 -15.29 -0.16
CA ASN A 84 2.73 -14.55 -0.81
C ASN A 84 3.23 -13.29 -1.55
N TYR A 85 4.36 -13.41 -2.25
CA TYR A 85 5.02 -12.29 -2.90
C TYR A 85 4.07 -11.58 -3.88
N LYS A 86 4.11 -10.25 -3.87
CA LYS A 86 3.43 -9.40 -4.83
C LYS A 86 4.47 -8.66 -5.66
N ALA A 87 4.26 -8.67 -6.98
CA ALA A 87 5.08 -7.87 -7.88
C ALA A 87 5.08 -6.41 -7.40
N PRO A 88 6.24 -5.73 -7.39
CA PRO A 88 6.31 -4.32 -7.01
C PRO A 88 5.38 -3.50 -7.90
N ASP A 89 4.60 -2.62 -7.30
CA ASP A 89 3.72 -1.67 -7.98
C ASP A 89 4.31 -0.26 -7.82
N PRO A 90 5.07 0.25 -8.81
CA PRO A 90 5.65 1.58 -8.75
C PRO A 90 4.59 2.68 -8.66
N GLU A 91 3.41 2.48 -9.25
CA GLU A 91 2.37 3.49 -9.24
C GLU A 91 1.86 3.71 -7.82
N THR A 92 1.50 2.64 -7.13
CA THR A 92 1.10 2.70 -5.73
C THR A 92 2.27 3.11 -4.83
N TRP A 93 3.49 2.67 -5.16
CA TRP A 93 4.68 3.05 -4.39
C TRP A 93 4.94 4.55 -4.42
N PHE A 94 4.91 5.19 -5.59
CA PHE A 94 5.24 6.62 -5.73
C PHE A 94 4.03 7.54 -5.49
N PHE A 95 2.85 7.16 -5.97
CA PHE A 95 1.64 8.00 -5.96
C PHE A 95 0.57 7.55 -4.95
N GLY A 96 0.83 6.48 -4.20
CA GLY A 96 -0.07 5.98 -3.17
C GLY A 96 -0.20 6.91 -1.96
N GLN A 97 -1.16 6.57 -1.10
CA GLN A 97 -1.39 7.27 0.16
C GLN A 97 -0.17 7.11 1.08
N ARG A 98 0.38 8.25 1.54
CA ARG A 98 1.44 8.27 2.56
C ARG A 98 0.83 8.37 3.96
N MET A 99 1.58 7.98 4.99
CA MET A 99 1.16 8.21 6.37
C MET A 99 0.91 9.71 6.61
N LEU A 100 -0.12 10.03 7.39
CA LEU A 100 -0.33 11.41 7.84
C LEU A 100 0.84 11.79 8.77
N GLY A 101 1.68 12.72 8.33
CA GLY A 101 2.84 13.19 9.09
C GLY A 101 2.52 14.25 10.15
N LEU A 102 1.27 14.32 10.62
CA LEU A 102 0.83 15.29 11.62
C LEU A 102 0.37 14.58 12.88
N GLU A 103 0.66 15.21 14.02
CA GLU A 103 0.09 14.83 15.31
C GLU A 103 -0.93 15.90 15.73
N VAL A 104 -2.10 15.48 16.19
CA VAL A 104 -3.14 16.39 16.70
C VAL A 104 -3.19 16.28 18.22
N ARG A 105 -2.96 17.40 18.92
CA ARG A 105 -2.99 17.50 20.38
C ARG A 105 -4.01 18.54 20.81
N ASP A 106 -4.84 18.21 21.80
CA ASP A 106 -5.89 19.08 22.31
C ASP A 106 -6.31 18.73 23.75
N LEU A 107 -7.16 19.57 24.34
CA LEU A 107 -7.72 19.39 25.69
C LEU A 107 -9.20 18.98 25.70
N TYR A 108 -9.86 18.81 24.55
CA TYR A 108 -11.29 18.47 24.48
C TYR A 108 -11.57 17.06 25.03
N GLY A 109 -10.59 16.16 25.02
CA GLY A 109 -10.69 14.87 25.71
C GLY A 109 -10.94 14.98 27.21
N ARG A 110 -10.56 16.10 27.86
CA ARG A 110 -10.83 16.35 29.29
C ARG A 110 -12.29 16.73 29.57
N LEU A 111 -13.07 17.06 28.53
CA LEU A 111 -14.49 17.34 28.64
C LEU A 111 -15.36 16.08 28.52
N ILE A 112 -14.76 14.95 28.11
CA ILE A 112 -15.45 13.65 28.06
C ILE A 112 -15.57 13.13 29.50
N ASP A 113 -16.80 12.89 29.94
CA ASP A 113 -17.04 12.21 31.21
C ASP A 113 -16.61 10.73 31.10
N GLY A 114 -15.51 10.40 31.75
CA GLY A 114 -14.96 9.04 31.77
C GLY A 114 -15.84 8.01 32.49
N SER A 115 -16.86 8.44 33.23
CA SER A 115 -17.80 7.55 33.93
C SER A 115 -18.81 6.86 33.00
N LEU A 116 -19.01 7.39 31.78
CA LEU A 116 -19.92 6.84 30.75
C LEU A 116 -19.20 5.92 29.74
N GLY A 117 -17.88 5.79 29.84
CA GLY A 117 -17.10 4.89 28.99
C GLY A 117 -17.33 3.43 29.39
N THR A 118 -17.69 2.57 28.44
CA THR A 118 -17.64 1.12 28.68
C THR A 118 -16.18 0.72 28.94
N THR A 119 -15.89 0.14 30.11
CA THR A 119 -14.56 -0.38 30.44
C THR A 119 -14.09 -1.32 29.32
N GLY A 120 -13.09 -0.90 28.56
CA GLY A 120 -12.47 -1.74 27.54
C GLY A 120 -11.92 -2.99 28.22
N LYS A 121 -12.36 -4.16 27.79
CA LYS A 121 -11.80 -5.42 28.27
C LYS A 121 -10.35 -5.48 27.77
N LEU A 122 -9.39 -5.46 28.70
CA LEU A 122 -7.99 -5.72 28.37
C LEU A 122 -7.91 -7.08 27.65
N ARG A 123 -7.62 -7.05 26.36
CA ARG A 123 -7.25 -8.24 25.59
C ARG A 123 -5.73 -8.26 25.52
N SER A 124 -5.12 -9.08 26.38
CA SER A 124 -3.78 -9.59 26.12
C SER A 124 -3.92 -10.74 25.12
N GLY A 125 -3.12 -10.74 24.06
CA GLY A 125 -3.20 -11.77 23.02
C GLY A 125 -2.77 -11.22 21.67
N GLY A 126 -1.47 -11.33 21.42
CA GLY A 126 -0.84 -11.02 20.14
C GLY A 126 0.44 -11.82 20.03
N ASP A 127 0.40 -13.09 20.42
CA ASP A 127 1.44 -14.03 19.99
C ASP A 127 1.29 -14.10 18.48
N GLY A 128 2.18 -13.37 17.81
CA GLY A 128 2.25 -13.32 16.37
C GLY A 128 2.17 -14.76 15.87
N ALA A 129 1.17 -15.04 15.04
CA ALA A 129 1.21 -16.24 14.24
C ALA A 129 2.59 -16.24 13.58
N ASN A 130 3.46 -17.14 14.04
CA ASN A 130 4.70 -17.45 13.37
C ASN A 130 4.34 -17.53 11.90
N ILE A 131 4.97 -16.70 11.08
CA ILE A 131 4.89 -16.81 9.63
C ILE A 131 5.60 -18.14 9.32
N GLN A 132 4.90 -19.24 9.54
CA GLN A 132 5.31 -20.54 9.05
C GLN A 132 5.21 -20.42 7.54
N SER A 133 6.37 -20.54 6.88
CA SER A 133 6.47 -20.71 5.44
C SER A 133 5.39 -21.69 5.00
N GLN A 134 4.40 -21.21 4.25
CA GLN A 134 3.36 -22.09 3.71
C GLN A 134 3.96 -22.83 2.52
N GLY A 135 4.59 -23.96 2.81
CA GLY A 135 5.16 -24.86 1.80
C GLY A 135 6.55 -25.34 2.14
N SER A 136 6.88 -26.52 1.61
CA SER A 136 8.25 -27.05 1.63
C SER A 136 9.12 -26.20 0.71
N PRO A 137 10.27 -25.68 1.17
CA PRO A 137 11.18 -24.96 0.28
C PRO A 137 11.67 -25.91 -0.82
N PRO A 138 11.77 -25.44 -2.08
CA PRO A 138 12.22 -26.27 -3.19
C PRO A 138 13.65 -26.75 -2.95
N THR A 139 13.89 -28.05 -3.15
CA THR A 139 15.22 -28.68 -3.08
C THR A 139 15.95 -28.69 -4.43
N GLU A 140 15.28 -28.24 -5.48
CA GLU A 140 15.79 -28.18 -6.85
C GLU A 140 16.40 -26.81 -7.18
N LYS A 141 17.08 -26.73 -8.33
CA LYS A 141 17.65 -25.48 -8.83
C LYS A 141 16.53 -24.45 -9.03
N LEU A 142 16.66 -23.31 -8.36
CA LEU A 142 15.67 -22.23 -8.41
C LEU A 142 15.54 -21.66 -9.82
N VAL A 143 14.30 -21.53 -10.28
CA VAL A 143 13.96 -20.84 -11.52
C VAL A 143 13.66 -19.38 -11.19
N ALA A 144 14.68 -18.54 -11.29
CA ALA A 144 14.62 -17.10 -11.10
C ALA A 144 15.55 -16.41 -12.10
N PHE A 145 14.96 -15.67 -13.04
CA PHE A 145 15.67 -14.94 -14.08
C PHE A 145 15.40 -13.44 -13.96
N PHE A 146 16.37 -12.64 -14.37
CA PHE A 146 16.32 -11.19 -14.39
C PHE A 146 17.03 -10.64 -15.63
N SER A 147 16.50 -9.56 -16.19
CA SER A 147 17.10 -8.80 -17.28
C SER A 147 16.80 -7.30 -17.09
N GLY A 148 17.82 -6.46 -17.08
CA GLY A 148 17.66 -4.99 -17.10
C GLY A 148 18.80 -4.21 -16.41
N PRO A 149 18.76 -2.86 -16.49
CA PRO A 149 17.80 -2.08 -17.30
C PRO A 149 18.10 -2.21 -18.81
N VAL A 150 17.04 -2.41 -19.60
CA VAL A 150 17.05 -2.32 -21.07
C VAL A 150 16.30 -1.09 -21.54
#